data_AF-A0A9W9V5A2-F1
#
_entry.id   AF-A0A9W9V5A2-F1
#
_cell.length_a   1.000
_cell.length_b   1.000
_cell.length_c   1.000
_cell.angle_alpha   90.00
_cell.angle_beta   90.00
_cell.angle_gamma   90.00
#
_symmetry.space_group_name_H-M   'P 1'
#
loop_
_entity.id
_entity.type
_entity.pdbx_description
1 polymer ?
#
loop_
_entity_poly.entity_id
_entity_poly.type
_entity_poly.pdbx_seq_one_letter_code
_entity_poly.pdbx_strand_id
1 'polypeptide(L)'
;MSLDKKPVDGSTIQALGEALAAWLSRFHEWSRDVSKPNLLDVVRLNTDSLGKDLSANKLRSVERQCKDEKVVRYASQILNPTPHSQDCLGSPSQSVTEPPKCYLSVVDWETCSFADFTRDIANMIADLYIKYHCSGNDQILTLLEAFVAHYPVASQDSVYRIVGQVGENFFHWRIYVPENHTQTHVDEVLNLGVELIIMGMEKDRQRIGKTFLNCLFI
;
A
#
# COMPACT_ATOMS: atom_id res chain seq x y z
N MET A 1 25.05 18.14 24.44
CA MET A 1 25.24 18.62 23.07
C MET A 1 23.90 18.46 22.36
N SER A 2 23.12 19.53 22.29
CA SER A 2 21.84 19.50 21.56
C SER A 2 22.18 19.47 20.07
N LEU A 3 21.89 18.37 19.39
CA LEU A 3 21.92 18.34 17.94
C LEU A 3 20.79 19.28 17.49
N ASP A 4 21.15 20.45 16.99
CA ASP A 4 20.24 21.30 16.22
C ASP A 4 19.78 20.48 15.01
N LYS A 5 18.61 19.84 15.14
CA LYS A 5 17.96 19.17 14.02
C LYS A 5 17.51 20.28 13.08
N LYS A 6 18.30 20.54 12.04
CA LYS A 6 17.83 21.33 10.90
C LYS A 6 16.47 20.77 10.47
N PRO A 7 15.44 21.62 10.27
CA PRO A 7 14.19 21.17 9.71
C PRO A 7 14.47 20.47 8.38
N VAL A 8 13.93 19.27 8.20
CA VAL A 8 13.96 18.59 6.90
C VAL A 8 13.13 19.42 5.95
N ASP A 9 13.74 19.93 4.87
CA ASP A 9 13.02 20.74 3.88
C ASP A 9 12.11 19.87 2.99
N GLY A 10 11.11 20.49 2.37
CA GLY A 10 10.15 19.78 1.51
C GLY A 10 10.80 19.07 0.32
N SER A 11 11.92 19.57 -0.19
CA SER A 11 12.65 18.95 -1.30
C SER A 11 13.27 17.61 -0.89
N THR A 12 13.76 17.51 0.34
CA THR A 12 14.30 16.28 0.91
C THR A 12 13.20 15.25 1.11
N ILE A 13 12.04 15.67 1.60
CA ILE A 13 10.87 14.80 1.79
C ILE A 13 10.35 14.26 0.45
N GLN A 14 10.27 15.11 -0.57
CA GLN A 14 9.91 14.70 -1.92
C GLN A 14 10.90 13.66 -2.48
N ALA A 15 12.21 13.94 -2.38
CA ALA A 15 13.25 13.01 -2.82
C ALA A 15 13.17 11.65 -2.10
N LEU A 16 12.77 11.62 -0.83
CA LEU A 16 12.55 10.37 -0.09
C LEU A 16 11.37 9.57 -0.66
N GLY A 17 10.25 10.22 -1.01
CA GLY A 17 9.11 9.55 -1.66
C GLY A 17 9.49 8.98 -3.03
N GLU A 18 10.22 9.76 -3.85
CA GLU A 18 10.76 9.32 -5.14
C GLU A 18 11.69 8.09 -4.99
N ALA A 19 12.61 8.14 -4.02
CA ALA A 19 13.54 7.05 -3.75
C ALA A 19 12.84 5.78 -3.26
N LEU A 20 11.80 5.92 -2.45
CA LEU A 20 11.00 4.78 -1.97
C LEU A 20 10.27 4.09 -3.12
N ALA A 21 9.68 4.87 -4.03
CA ALA A 21 9.01 4.35 -5.23
C ALA A 21 10.01 3.62 -6.14
N ALA A 22 11.17 4.24 -6.39
CA ALA A 22 12.23 3.66 -7.22
C ALA A 22 12.79 2.37 -6.58
N TRP A 23 12.98 2.34 -5.27
CA TRP A 23 13.43 1.15 -4.55
C TRP A 23 12.43 0.01 -4.71
N LEU A 24 11.14 0.26 -4.44
CA LEU A 24 10.10 -0.78 -4.48
C LEU A 24 9.91 -1.33 -5.89
N SER A 25 9.90 -0.46 -6.91
CA SER A 25 9.84 -0.85 -8.31
C SER A 25 11.01 -1.76 -8.71
N ARG A 26 12.25 -1.37 -8.36
CA ARG A 26 13.45 -2.18 -8.63
C ARG A 26 13.44 -3.48 -7.86
N PHE A 27 12.93 -3.49 -6.64
CA PHE A 27 12.78 -4.69 -5.84
C PHE A 27 11.82 -5.69 -6.51
N HIS A 28 10.66 -5.22 -6.96
CA HIS A 28 9.69 -6.05 -7.68
C HIS A 28 10.19 -6.57 -9.02
N GLU A 29 11.05 -5.82 -9.71
CA GLU A 29 11.73 -6.28 -10.92
C GLU A 29 12.80 -7.34 -10.58
N TRP A 30 13.66 -7.03 -9.61
CA TRP A 30 14.75 -7.89 -9.17
C TRP A 30 14.27 -9.24 -8.62
N SER A 31 13.11 -9.27 -7.97
CA SER A 31 12.53 -10.50 -7.40
C SER A 31 11.94 -11.44 -8.45
N ARG A 32 11.72 -10.99 -9.70
CA ARG A 32 11.28 -11.85 -10.82
C ARG A 32 12.40 -12.65 -11.45
N ASP A 33 13.64 -12.28 -11.19
CA ASP A 33 14.80 -12.95 -11.75
C ASP A 33 14.97 -14.34 -11.09
N VAL A 34 14.47 -15.36 -11.80
CA VAL A 34 14.46 -16.77 -11.40
C VAL A 34 15.85 -17.40 -11.24
N SER A 35 16.93 -16.67 -11.57
CA SER A 35 18.30 -17.13 -11.38
C SER A 35 18.78 -17.12 -9.91
N LYS A 36 17.92 -16.71 -8.96
CA LYS A 36 18.26 -16.55 -7.53
C LYS A 36 17.60 -17.63 -6.64
N PRO A 37 18.18 -18.85 -6.52
CA PRO A 37 17.54 -19.97 -5.82
C PRO A 37 17.27 -19.70 -4.34
N ASN A 38 18.24 -19.14 -3.61
CA ASN A 38 18.12 -18.97 -2.15
C ASN A 38 17.09 -17.91 -1.72
N LEU A 39 16.83 -16.90 -2.56
CA LEU A 39 15.85 -15.85 -2.25
C LEU A 39 14.42 -16.39 -2.36
N LEU A 40 14.14 -17.14 -3.42
CA LEU A 40 12.80 -17.68 -3.68
C LEU A 40 12.37 -18.62 -2.57
N ASP A 41 13.27 -19.44 -2.04
CA ASP A 41 12.96 -20.37 -0.96
C ASP A 41 12.67 -19.63 0.37
N VAL A 42 13.46 -18.61 0.71
CA VAL A 42 13.21 -17.79 1.92
C VAL A 42 11.88 -17.03 1.82
N VAL A 43 11.60 -16.39 0.67
CA VAL A 43 10.36 -15.64 0.46
C VAL A 43 9.14 -16.57 0.45
N ARG A 44 9.26 -17.80 -0.08
CA ARG A 44 8.20 -18.81 0.00
C ARG A 44 7.91 -19.23 1.44
N LEU A 45 8.93 -19.49 2.25
CA LEU A 45 8.76 -19.84 3.66
C LEU A 45 8.03 -18.74 4.46
N ASN A 46 8.35 -17.47 4.18
CA ASN A 46 7.63 -16.33 4.77
C ASN A 46 6.17 -16.23 4.29
N THR A 47 5.91 -16.63 3.04
CA THR A 47 4.56 -16.64 2.45
C THR A 47 3.65 -17.65 3.15
N ASP A 48 4.18 -18.85 3.38
CA ASP A 48 3.45 -19.96 4.00
C ASP A 48 3.26 -19.80 5.52
N SER A 49 3.80 -18.72 6.08
CA SER A 49 3.67 -18.34 7.49
C SER A 49 3.03 -16.96 7.62
N LEU A 50 3.82 -15.92 7.86
CA LEU A 50 3.36 -14.61 8.34
C LEU A 50 2.65 -13.79 7.25
N GLY A 51 3.09 -13.85 5.99
CA GLY A 51 2.57 -13.00 4.91
C GLY A 51 1.11 -13.29 4.52
N LYS A 52 0.75 -14.58 4.43
CA LYS A 52 -0.63 -15.01 4.15
C LYS A 52 -1.58 -14.63 5.29
N ASP A 53 -1.12 -14.78 6.52
CA ASP A 53 -1.91 -14.44 7.71
C ASP A 53 -2.21 -12.95 7.78
N LEU A 54 -1.25 -12.08 7.44
CA LEU A 54 -1.45 -10.63 7.46
C LEU A 54 -2.55 -10.16 6.48
N SER A 55 -2.52 -10.67 5.24
CA SER A 55 -3.52 -10.30 4.24
C SER A 55 -4.93 -10.81 4.63
N ALA A 56 -5.01 -12.04 5.13
CA ALA A 56 -6.27 -12.58 5.63
C ALA A 56 -6.78 -11.81 6.86
N ASN A 57 -5.88 -11.40 7.76
CA ASN A 57 -6.23 -10.63 8.95
C ASN A 57 -6.80 -9.25 8.63
N LYS A 58 -6.34 -8.60 7.56
CA LYS A 58 -6.90 -7.33 7.06
C LYS A 58 -8.34 -7.52 6.61
N LEU A 59 -8.59 -8.51 5.76
CA LEU A 59 -9.94 -8.85 5.29
C LEU A 59 -10.88 -9.28 6.43
N ARG A 60 -10.40 -10.08 7.40
CA ARG A 60 -11.18 -10.40 8.61
C ARG A 60 -11.44 -9.17 9.49
N SER A 61 -10.58 -8.16 9.41
CA SER A 61 -10.81 -6.88 10.11
C SER A 61 -11.88 -6.06 9.41
N VAL A 62 -11.99 -6.14 8.08
CA VAL A 62 -13.14 -5.62 7.31
C VAL A 62 -14.42 -6.32 7.76
N GLU A 63 -14.48 -7.66 7.75
CA GLU A 63 -15.68 -8.43 8.14
C GLU A 63 -16.18 -8.10 9.56
N ARG A 64 -15.26 -7.81 10.49
CA ARG A 64 -15.60 -7.54 11.90
C ARG A 64 -16.06 -6.10 12.17
N GLN A 65 -15.57 -5.14 11.40
CA GLN A 65 -15.75 -3.70 11.69
C GLN A 65 -16.67 -3.01 10.68
N CYS A 66 -16.74 -3.50 9.44
CA CYS A 66 -17.55 -2.90 8.39
C CYS A 66 -19.02 -3.27 8.56
N LYS A 67 -19.91 -2.27 8.43
CA LYS A 67 -21.36 -2.46 8.45
C LYS A 67 -21.98 -2.52 7.04
N ASP A 68 -21.22 -2.14 6.02
CA ASP A 68 -21.68 -2.21 4.63
C ASP A 68 -21.65 -3.66 4.14
N GLU A 69 -22.82 -4.20 3.81
CA GLU A 69 -22.99 -5.61 3.41
C GLU A 69 -22.25 -5.96 2.11
N LYS A 70 -22.13 -5.01 1.18
CA LYS A 70 -21.43 -5.21 -0.09
C LYS A 70 -19.93 -5.37 0.15
N VAL A 71 -19.36 -4.52 1.01
CA VAL A 71 -17.95 -4.59 1.40
C VAL A 71 -17.63 -5.83 2.23
N VAL A 72 -18.51 -6.21 3.17
CA VAL A 72 -18.35 -7.45 3.94
C VAL A 72 -18.37 -8.66 3.02
N ARG A 73 -19.34 -8.74 2.10
CA ARG A 73 -19.44 -9.83 1.12
C ARG A 73 -18.20 -9.93 0.22
N TYR A 74 -17.67 -8.79 -0.21
CA TYR A 74 -16.42 -8.72 -0.97
C TYR A 74 -15.26 -9.35 -0.19
N ALA A 75 -15.08 -8.95 1.07
CA ALA A 75 -14.01 -9.48 1.91
C ALA A 75 -14.13 -11.01 2.10
N SER A 76 -15.34 -11.51 2.35
CA SER A 76 -15.59 -12.94 2.49
C SER A 76 -15.29 -13.73 1.22
N GLN A 77 -15.57 -13.16 0.04
CA GLN A 77 -15.28 -13.80 -1.25
C GLN A 77 -13.78 -13.89 -1.53
N ILE A 78 -12.99 -12.89 -1.12
CA ILE A 78 -11.53 -12.95 -1.27
C ILE A 78 -10.90 -13.93 -0.28
N LEU A 79 -11.42 -13.99 0.96
CA LEU A 79 -10.95 -14.94 1.98
C LEU A 79 -11.24 -16.40 1.61
N ASN A 80 -12.35 -16.64 0.91
CA ASN A 80 -12.80 -17.97 0.51
C ASN A 80 -12.96 -18.01 -1.02
N PRO A 81 -11.85 -17.94 -1.78
CA PRO A 81 -11.92 -17.90 -3.23
C PRO A 81 -12.53 -19.20 -3.75
N THR A 82 -13.42 -19.11 -4.73
CA THR A 82 -13.87 -20.30 -5.45
C THR A 82 -12.71 -20.88 -6.26
N PRO A 83 -12.69 -22.20 -6.56
CA PRO A 83 -11.56 -22.88 -7.20
C PRO A 83 -11.09 -22.34 -8.57
N HIS A 84 -11.73 -21.32 -9.11
CA HIS A 84 -11.48 -20.78 -10.45
C HIS A 84 -10.92 -19.35 -10.48
N SER A 85 -10.75 -18.68 -9.33
CA SER A 85 -10.26 -17.28 -9.30
C SER A 85 -8.78 -17.21 -8.91
N GLN A 86 -7.89 -17.76 -9.75
CA GLN A 86 -6.44 -17.50 -9.66
C GLN A 86 -6.04 -16.47 -10.71
N ASP A 87 -6.66 -15.30 -10.64
CA ASP A 87 -6.21 -14.14 -11.38
C ASP A 87 -5.41 -13.26 -10.43
N CYS A 88 -4.11 -13.13 -10.68
CA CYS A 88 -3.37 -11.86 -10.77
C CYS A 88 -1.87 -12.05 -10.51
N LEU A 89 -1.13 -12.25 -11.59
CA LEU A 89 0.25 -11.75 -11.68
C LEU A 89 0.24 -10.58 -12.65
N GLY A 90 -0.20 -9.42 -12.17
CA GLY A 90 0.13 -8.16 -12.84
C GLY A 90 1.62 -7.88 -12.64
N SER A 91 2.30 -7.41 -13.68
CA SER A 91 3.65 -6.86 -13.55
C SER A 91 3.55 -5.34 -13.49
N PRO A 92 4.28 -4.59 -12.65
CA PRO A 92 4.58 -3.16 -12.81
C PRO A 92 5.10 -2.86 -14.22
N SER A 93 4.89 -1.63 -14.70
CA SER A 93 5.41 -1.17 -15.99
C SER A 93 6.93 -0.89 -15.90
N GLN A 94 7.51 -0.39 -16.99
CA GLN A 94 8.95 -0.17 -17.17
C GLN A 94 9.63 0.48 -15.95
N SER A 95 10.90 0.13 -15.77
CA SER A 95 11.73 0.55 -14.64
C SER A 95 11.95 2.06 -14.58
N VAL A 96 12.11 2.58 -13.36
CA VAL A 96 12.56 3.96 -13.13
C VAL A 96 13.99 4.10 -13.68
N THR A 97 14.12 4.76 -14.83
CA THR A 97 15.36 4.92 -15.59
C THR A 97 16.32 5.94 -14.97
N GLU A 98 15.80 6.92 -14.22
CA GLU A 98 16.63 7.92 -13.56
C GLU A 98 17.04 7.47 -12.14
N PRO A 99 18.30 7.72 -11.73
CA PRO A 99 18.73 7.46 -10.37
C PRO A 99 18.03 8.44 -9.40
N PRO A 100 17.49 7.96 -8.26
CA PRO A 100 16.85 8.83 -7.29
C PRO A 100 17.86 9.81 -6.68
N LYS A 101 17.38 11.00 -6.30
CA LYS A 101 18.21 12.06 -5.70
C LYS A 101 18.73 11.71 -4.30
N CYS A 102 18.20 10.65 -3.69
CA CYS A 102 18.71 10.09 -2.45
C CYS A 102 18.69 8.56 -2.48
N TYR A 103 19.51 7.94 -1.62
CA TYR A 103 19.56 6.50 -1.46
C TYR A 103 18.81 6.10 -0.19
N LEU A 104 17.90 5.13 -0.34
CA LEU A 104 17.17 4.51 0.76
C LEU A 104 17.30 3.00 0.64
N SER A 105 17.28 2.31 1.77
CA SER A 105 17.22 0.85 1.84
C SER A 105 16.12 0.45 2.81
N VAL A 106 15.26 -0.47 2.37
CA VAL A 106 14.26 -1.09 3.24
C VAL A 106 14.91 -2.24 3.99
N VAL A 107 14.59 -2.36 5.27
CA VAL A 107 15.07 -3.40 6.18
C VAL A 107 13.86 -4.13 6.79
N ASP A 108 14.11 -5.13 7.64
CA ASP A 108 13.08 -5.91 8.32
C ASP A 108 12.13 -6.70 7.38
N TRP A 109 12.68 -7.71 6.72
CA TRP A 109 12.05 -8.43 5.60
C TRP A 109 11.26 -9.66 6.06
N GLU A 110 10.95 -9.79 7.35
CA GLU A 110 10.30 -10.98 7.93
C GLU A 110 8.88 -11.23 7.40
N THR A 111 8.24 -10.19 6.84
CA THR A 111 6.92 -10.27 6.21
C THR A 111 6.97 -10.32 4.68
N CYS A 112 8.18 -10.29 4.08
CA CYS A 112 8.35 -10.35 2.63
C CYS A 112 7.83 -11.69 2.10
N SER A 113 6.85 -11.65 1.20
CA SER A 113 6.16 -12.84 0.69
C SER A 113 5.94 -12.78 -0.82
N PHE A 114 5.72 -13.94 -1.43
CA PHE A 114 5.39 -14.08 -2.84
C PHE A 114 3.91 -13.77 -3.03
N ALA A 115 3.60 -12.48 -3.09
CA ALA A 115 2.25 -11.95 -3.17
C ALA A 115 2.08 -10.97 -4.34
N ASP A 116 0.85 -10.51 -4.51
CA ASP A 116 0.50 -9.47 -5.49
C ASP A 116 1.20 -8.14 -5.12
N PHE A 117 2.02 -7.60 -6.02
CA PHE A 117 2.79 -6.37 -5.82
C PHE A 117 1.90 -5.17 -5.43
N THR A 118 0.63 -5.18 -5.83
CA THR A 118 -0.34 -4.13 -5.46
C THR A 118 -0.50 -4.01 -3.95
N ARG A 119 -0.30 -5.10 -3.20
CA ARG A 119 -0.37 -5.12 -1.74
C ARG A 119 0.73 -4.29 -1.10
N ASP A 120 1.95 -4.33 -1.64
CA ASP A 120 3.06 -3.55 -1.09
C ASP A 120 2.80 -2.05 -1.25
N ILE A 121 2.30 -1.64 -2.41
CA ILE A 121 1.92 -0.26 -2.70
C ILE A 121 0.77 0.17 -1.78
N ALA A 122 -0.28 -0.65 -1.68
CA ALA A 122 -1.44 -0.35 -0.85
C ALA A 122 -1.10 -0.25 0.64
N ASN A 123 -0.17 -1.09 1.14
CA ASN A 123 0.31 -1.04 2.52
C ASN A 123 1.05 0.27 2.79
N MET A 124 1.96 0.65 1.88
CA MET A 124 2.74 1.88 2.02
C MET A 124 1.86 3.12 1.98
N ILE A 125 0.92 3.18 1.02
CA ILE A 125 -0.04 4.26 0.92
C ILE A 125 -0.88 4.37 2.19
N ALA A 126 -1.40 3.25 2.70
CA ALA A 126 -2.28 3.27 3.86
C ALA A 126 -1.55 3.72 5.13
N ASP A 127 -0.33 3.23 5.36
CA ASP A 127 0.50 3.63 6.50
C ASP A 127 0.79 5.15 6.49
N LEU A 128 1.26 5.66 5.35
CA LEU A 128 1.55 7.10 5.20
C LEU A 128 0.28 7.95 5.34
N TYR A 129 -0.83 7.53 4.74
CA TYR A 129 -2.08 8.27 4.83
C TYR A 129 -2.60 8.34 6.26
N ILE A 130 -2.62 7.23 7.00
CA ILE A 130 -3.07 7.21 8.42
C ILE A 130 -2.21 8.15 9.27
N LYS A 131 -0.88 8.11 9.08
CA LYS A 131 0.05 8.98 9.79
C LYS A 131 -0.18 10.45 9.46
N TYR A 132 -0.34 10.80 8.19
CA TYR A 132 -0.71 12.16 7.78
C TYR A 132 -2.02 12.59 8.43
N HIS A 133 -3.07 11.79 8.24
CA HIS A 133 -4.42 12.11 8.70
C HIS A 133 -4.49 12.33 10.22
N CYS A 134 -3.82 11.48 11.00
CA CYS A 134 -3.85 11.60 12.46
C CYS A 134 -2.95 12.72 13.00
N SER A 135 -1.89 13.10 12.29
CA SER A 135 -0.90 14.08 12.77
C SER A 135 -1.08 15.48 12.18
N GLY A 136 -1.78 15.61 11.04
CA GLY A 136 -1.85 16.84 10.27
C GLY A 136 -0.50 17.29 9.67
N ASN A 137 0.48 16.38 9.56
CA ASN A 137 1.82 16.73 9.07
C ASN A 137 1.91 16.66 7.54
N ASP A 138 1.87 17.83 6.89
CA ASP A 138 1.95 17.98 5.42
C ASP A 138 3.23 17.38 4.79
N GLN A 139 4.31 17.19 5.56
CA GLN A 139 5.50 16.50 5.07
C GLN A 139 5.18 15.02 4.75
N ILE A 140 4.31 14.38 5.52
CA ILE A 140 3.91 12.99 5.25
C ILE A 140 3.07 12.93 3.98
N LEU A 141 2.20 13.92 3.76
CA LEU A 141 1.44 14.02 2.51
C LEU A 141 2.37 14.24 1.31
N THR A 142 3.37 15.12 1.43
CA THR A 142 4.37 15.36 0.37
C THR A 142 5.13 14.06 0.02
N LEU A 143 5.52 13.28 1.03
CA LEU A 143 6.18 11.98 0.82
C LEU A 143 5.26 10.99 0.11
N LEU A 144 4.00 10.89 0.55
CA LEU A 144 2.97 10.04 -0.04
C LEU A 144 2.72 10.40 -1.51
N GLU A 145 2.49 11.67 -1.81
CA GLU A 145 2.25 12.15 -3.18
C GLU A 145 3.45 11.86 -4.08
N ALA A 146 4.67 12.12 -3.61
CA ALA A 146 5.91 11.81 -4.33
C ALA A 146 6.07 10.29 -4.58
N PHE A 147 5.78 9.45 -3.57
CA PHE A 147 5.82 7.99 -3.71
C PHE A 147 4.84 7.50 -4.77
N VAL A 148 3.57 7.91 -4.68
CA VAL A 148 2.52 7.43 -5.59
C VAL A 148 2.78 7.89 -7.03
N ALA A 149 3.19 9.15 -7.22
CA ALA A 149 3.44 9.70 -8.55
C ALA A 149 4.64 9.06 -9.29
N HIS A 150 5.58 8.45 -8.56
CA HIS A 150 6.80 7.88 -9.15
C HIS A 150 6.83 6.35 -9.18
N TYR A 151 5.79 5.69 -8.69
CA TYR A 151 5.68 4.24 -8.78
C TYR A 151 5.04 3.83 -10.14
N PRO A 152 5.71 3.02 -10.97
CA PRO A 152 5.21 2.65 -12.31
C PRO A 152 4.10 1.59 -12.23
N VAL A 153 2.86 2.02 -12.01
CA VAL A 153 1.69 1.13 -12.05
C VAL A 153 1.40 0.74 -13.50
N ALA A 154 1.21 -0.56 -13.75
CA ALA A 154 1.22 -1.08 -15.12
C ALA A 154 -0.10 -1.11 -15.85
N SER A 155 -1.20 -1.12 -15.10
CA SER A 155 -2.53 -1.29 -15.67
C SER A 155 -3.57 -0.60 -14.79
N GLN A 156 -4.67 -0.16 -15.41
CA GLN A 156 -5.80 0.37 -14.66
C GLN A 156 -6.39 -0.67 -13.71
N ASP A 157 -6.36 -1.95 -14.06
CA ASP A 157 -6.80 -3.03 -13.16
C ASP A 157 -5.94 -3.12 -11.89
N SER A 158 -4.63 -2.89 -12.01
CA SER A 158 -3.75 -2.75 -10.85
C SER A 158 -4.11 -1.51 -10.02
N VAL A 159 -4.47 -0.40 -10.64
CA VAL A 159 -4.91 0.82 -9.92
C VAL A 159 -6.17 0.55 -9.09
N TYR A 160 -7.21 0.00 -9.70
CA TYR A 160 -8.47 -0.31 -8.98
C TYR A 160 -8.24 -1.29 -7.83
N ARG A 161 -7.32 -2.24 -8.02
CA ARG A 161 -6.91 -3.17 -6.98
C ARG A 161 -6.17 -2.48 -5.84
N ILE A 162 -5.17 -1.64 -6.14
CA ILE A 162 -4.45 -0.84 -5.13
C ILE A 162 -5.46 -0.03 -4.31
N VAL A 163 -6.39 0.66 -4.97
CA VAL A 163 -7.43 1.47 -4.30
C VAL A 163 -8.24 0.62 -3.31
N GLY A 164 -8.74 -0.53 -3.73
CA GLY A 164 -9.50 -1.41 -2.84
C GLY A 164 -8.64 -1.92 -1.66
N GLN A 165 -7.41 -2.32 -1.93
CA GLN A 165 -6.48 -2.82 -0.92
C GLN A 165 -6.03 -1.73 0.08
N VAL A 166 -5.93 -0.47 -0.34
CA VAL A 166 -5.72 0.67 0.57
C VAL A 166 -6.90 0.76 1.55
N GLY A 167 -8.12 0.64 1.03
CA GLY A 167 -9.32 0.60 1.86
C GLY A 167 -9.33 -0.58 2.84
N GLU A 168 -8.91 -1.78 2.41
CA GLU A 168 -8.76 -2.93 3.31
C GLU A 168 -7.74 -2.66 4.43
N ASN A 169 -6.62 -2.00 4.13
CA ASN A 169 -5.59 -1.67 5.12
C ASN A 169 -6.07 -0.70 6.19
N PHE A 170 -7.01 0.20 5.87
CA PHE A 170 -7.61 1.11 6.84
C PHE A 170 -8.37 0.38 7.95
N PHE A 171 -8.88 -0.82 7.71
CA PHE A 171 -9.46 -1.66 8.77
C PHE A 171 -8.43 -2.28 9.71
N HIS A 172 -7.14 -2.20 9.36
CA HIS A 172 -6.02 -2.64 10.20
C HIS A 172 -5.30 -1.45 10.87
N TRP A 173 -5.99 -0.32 11.02
CA TRP A 173 -5.49 0.95 11.54
C TRP A 173 -4.70 0.86 12.85
N ARG A 174 -5.03 -0.08 13.75
CA ARG A 174 -4.36 -0.22 15.06
C ARG A 174 -2.85 -0.42 15.00
N ILE A 175 -2.34 -0.91 13.87
CA ILE A 175 -0.91 -1.09 13.64
C ILE A 175 -0.23 0.22 13.20
N TYR A 176 -0.99 1.14 12.61
CA TYR A 176 -0.47 2.32 11.91
C TYR A 176 -0.73 3.65 12.63
N VAL A 177 -1.75 3.70 13.50
CA VAL A 177 -2.13 4.95 14.18
C VAL A 177 -1.05 5.41 15.18
N PRO A 178 -0.76 6.72 15.24
CA PRO A 178 0.10 7.26 16.28
C PRO A 178 -0.60 7.22 17.64
N GLU A 179 0.16 7.31 18.75
CA GLU A 179 -0.39 7.24 20.11
C GLU A 179 -1.43 8.32 20.42
N ASN A 180 -1.35 9.48 19.76
CA ASN A 180 -2.23 10.63 19.96
C ASN A 180 -3.48 10.66 19.05
N HIS A 181 -3.84 9.54 18.41
CA HIS A 181 -5.03 9.48 17.56
C HIS A 181 -6.33 9.73 18.36
N THR A 182 -7.36 10.22 17.66
CA THR A 182 -8.71 10.39 18.21
C THR A 182 -9.66 9.35 17.61
N GLN A 183 -10.80 9.12 18.24
CA GLN A 183 -11.85 8.26 17.66
C GLN A 183 -12.36 8.83 16.33
N THR A 184 -12.43 10.15 16.19
CA THR A 184 -12.81 10.81 14.94
C THR A 184 -11.86 10.45 13.79
N HIS A 185 -10.54 10.46 14.03
CA HIS A 185 -9.57 10.04 13.01
C HIS A 185 -9.81 8.59 12.56
N VAL A 186 -10.11 7.70 13.52
CA VAL A 186 -10.40 6.28 13.22
C VAL A 186 -11.68 6.16 12.40
N ASP A 187 -12.75 6.85 12.78
CA ASP A 187 -14.02 6.79 12.07
C ASP A 187 -13.90 7.34 10.64
N GLU A 188 -13.15 8.43 10.45
CA GLU A 188 -12.89 9.02 9.13
C GLU A 188 -12.07 8.07 8.23
N VAL A 189 -11.03 7.44 8.77
CA VAL A 189 -10.23 6.43 8.05
C VAL A 189 -11.06 5.21 7.68
N LEU A 190 -11.91 4.70 8.58
CA LEU A 190 -12.78 3.55 8.30
C LEU A 190 -13.85 3.88 7.26
N ASN A 191 -14.48 5.05 7.35
CA ASN A 191 -15.46 5.50 6.36
C ASN A 191 -14.83 5.64 4.97
N LEU A 192 -13.64 6.25 4.89
CA LEU A 192 -12.89 6.30 3.65
C LEU A 192 -12.50 4.90 3.16
N GLY A 193 -12.18 3.97 4.07
CA GLY A 193 -11.87 2.58 3.73
C GLY A 193 -13.03 1.88 3.02
N VAL A 194 -14.25 2.05 3.51
CA VAL A 194 -15.48 1.56 2.85
C VAL A 194 -15.59 2.14 1.43
N GLU A 195 -15.47 3.46 1.30
CA GLU A 195 -15.58 4.15 0.01
C GLU A 195 -14.52 3.69 -1.00
N LEU A 196 -13.28 3.52 -0.57
CA LEU A 196 -12.18 3.03 -1.40
C LEU A 196 -12.39 1.59 -1.86
N ILE A 197 -12.85 0.69 -0.98
CA ILE A 197 -13.18 -0.68 -1.38
C ILE A 197 -14.28 -0.67 -2.44
N ILE A 198 -15.35 0.10 -2.23
CA ILE A 198 -16.44 0.23 -3.21
C ILE A 198 -15.93 0.77 -4.55
N MET A 199 -15.15 1.87 -4.53
CA MET A 199 -14.57 2.46 -5.74
C MET A 199 -13.68 1.47 -6.50
N GLY A 200 -12.84 0.71 -5.81
CA GLY A 200 -12.00 -0.33 -6.41
C GLY A 200 -12.82 -1.47 -7.02
N MET A 201 -13.84 -1.95 -6.31
CA MET A 201 -14.75 -2.99 -6.80
C MET A 201 -15.54 -2.55 -8.04
N GLU A 202 -16.01 -1.31 -8.05
CA GLU A 202 -16.81 -0.73 -9.14
C GLU A 202 -15.95 -0.22 -10.30
N LYS A 203 -14.62 -0.20 -10.13
CA LYS A 203 -13.68 0.43 -11.06
C LYS A 203 -14.04 1.88 -11.36
N ASP A 204 -14.48 2.62 -10.34
CA ASP A 204 -15.00 3.98 -10.48
C ASP A 204 -13.87 5.02 -10.57
N ARG A 205 -13.30 5.16 -11.77
CA ARG A 205 -12.24 6.13 -12.05
C ARG A 205 -12.62 7.57 -11.69
N GLN A 206 -13.90 7.94 -11.86
CA GLN A 206 -14.33 9.33 -11.65
C GLN A 206 -14.31 9.70 -10.17
N ARG A 207 -14.80 8.81 -9.29
CA ARG A 207 -14.73 9.03 -7.84
C ARG A 207 -13.29 8.95 -7.33
N ILE A 208 -12.51 7.99 -7.81
CA ILE A 208 -11.09 7.87 -7.40
C ILE A 208 -10.31 9.13 -7.81
N GLY A 209 -10.59 9.71 -8.98
CA GLY A 209 -9.97 10.94 -9.46
C GLY A 209 -10.23 12.17 -8.57
N LYS A 210 -11.18 12.10 -7.63
CA LYS A 210 -11.45 13.15 -6.63
C LYS A 210 -10.77 12.90 -5.29
N THR A 211 -10.00 11.82 -5.17
CA THR A 211 -9.25 11.46 -3.96
C THR A 211 -7.76 11.76 -4.14
N PHE A 212 -7.00 11.61 -3.06
CA PHE A 212 -5.53 11.68 -3.09
C PHE A 212 -4.88 10.57 -3.95
N LEU A 213 -5.65 9.57 -4.39
CA LEU A 213 -5.17 8.46 -5.25
C LEU A 213 -5.30 8.76 -6.75
N ASN A 214 -5.75 9.96 -7.15
CA ASN A 214 -5.88 10.32 -8.57
C ASN A 214 -4.57 10.14 -9.36
N CYS A 215 -3.42 10.38 -8.72
CA CYS A 215 -2.10 10.22 -9.32
C CYS A 215 -1.73 8.77 -9.67
N LEU A 216 -2.53 7.76 -9.29
CA LEU A 216 -2.36 6.39 -9.78
C LEU A 216 -2.80 6.21 -11.25
N PHE A 217 -3.57 7.14 -11.81
CA PHE A 217 -4.06 7.07 -13.20
C PHE A 217 -3.24 7.86 -14.22
N ILE A 218 -2.01 8.24 -13.87
CA ILE A 218 -1.08 8.99 -14.74
C ILE A 218 -0.68 8.14 -15.94
#